data_AF-A0A8T4HTK9-F1
#
_entry.id   AF-A0A8T4HTK9-F1
#
_cell.length_a   1.000
_cell.length_b   1.000
_cell.length_c   1.000
_cell.angle_alpha   90.00
_cell.angle_beta   90.00
_cell.angle_gamma   90.00
#
_symmetry.space_group_name_H-M   'P 1'
#
loop_
_entity.id
_entity.type
_entity.pdbx_description
1 polymer ?
#
loop_
_entity_poly.entity_id
_entity_poly.type
_entity_poly.pdbx_seq_one_letter_code
_entity_poly.pdbx_strand_id
1 'polypeptide(L)' 'MNAENHMLTTPLTADLLRGALDLERTERGLLPHRLPARARAQCDDGQLAMAESQPSGVRVVFRTRA' A
#
# COMPACT_ATOMS: atom_id res chain seq x y z
N MET A 1 21.92 18.57 25.62
CA MET A 1 21.97 18.22 24.19
C MET A 1 20.54 18.11 23.72
N ASN A 2 20.03 19.15 23.09
CA ASN A 2 18.68 19.14 22.53
C ASN A 2 18.79 18.39 21.20
N ALA A 3 18.25 17.17 21.14
CA ALA A 3 18.11 16.49 19.87
C ALA A 3 17.11 17.30 19.05
N GLU A 4 17.60 17.99 18.03
CA GLU A 4 16.75 18.64 17.05
C GLU A 4 15.89 17.56 16.39
N ASN A 5 14.58 17.73 16.42
CA ASN A 5 13.62 16.76 15.86
C ASN A 5 13.75 16.74 14.33
N HIS A 6 14.68 15.91 13.83
CA HIS A 6 14.90 15.73 12.41
C HIS A 6 13.78 14.87 11.83
N MET A 7 12.87 15.49 11.07
CA MET A 7 11.84 14.75 10.33
C MET A 7 12.49 13.92 9.21
N LEU A 8 12.19 12.62 9.17
CA LEU A 8 12.66 11.69 8.15
C LEU A 8 11.51 11.26 7.24
N THR A 9 11.69 11.42 5.93
CA THR A 9 10.76 10.88 4.92
C THR A 9 11.29 9.56 4.40
N THR A 10 10.54 8.48 4.57
CA THR A 10 10.87 7.15 4.04
C THR A 10 9.93 6.79 2.89
N PRO A 11 10.44 6.44 1.69
CA PRO A 11 9.60 5.95 0.61
C PRO A 11 8.83 4.69 1.03
N LEU A 12 7.52 4.66 0.78
CA LEU A 12 6.72 3.46 0.99
C LEU A 12 6.98 2.49 -0.16
N THR A 13 7.68 1.38 0.13
CA THR A 13 7.96 0.30 -0.83
C THR A 13 7.11 -0.93 -0.53
N ALA A 14 7.06 -1.88 -1.46
CA ALA A 14 6.36 -3.14 -1.28
C ALA A 14 6.83 -3.91 -0.03
N ASP A 15 8.11 -3.82 0.32
CA ASP A 15 8.71 -4.52 1.47
C ASP A 15 8.14 -4.07 2.82
N LEU A 16 7.68 -2.81 2.89
CA LEU A 16 7.08 -2.21 4.08
C LEU A 16 5.57 -2.47 4.17
N LEU A 17 4.94 -3.03 3.14
CA LEU A 17 3.50 -3.27 3.10
C LEU A 17 3.19 -4.76 3.22
N ARG A 18 2.23 -5.10 4.08
CA ARG A 18 1.74 -6.47 4.28
C ARG A 18 0.23 -6.52 4.12
N GLY A 19 -0.28 -7.57 3.50
CA GLY A 19 -1.71 -7.77 3.24
C GLY A 19 -2.20 -7.30 1.87
N ALA A 20 -1.31 -6.80 1.01
CA ALA A 20 -1.56 -6.56 -0.40
C ALA A 20 -0.89 -7.66 -1.24
N LEU A 21 -1.52 -8.05 -2.35
CA LEU A 21 -0.96 -8.99 -3.32
C LEU A 21 -0.12 -8.28 -4.39
N ASP A 22 -0.47 -7.03 -4.70
CA ASP A 22 0.24 -6.18 -5.65
C ASP A 22 0.04 -4.71 -5.26
N LEU A 23 0.88 -3.81 -5.79
CA LEU A 23 0.84 -2.37 -5.55
C LEU A 23 0.95 -1.59 -6.85
N GLU A 24 -0.04 -0.75 -7.12
CA GLU A 24 0.00 0.18 -8.24
C GLU A 24 0.49 1.55 -7.77
N ARG A 25 1.45 2.13 -8.51
CA ARG A 25 1.88 3.52 -8.33
C ARG A 25 0.93 4.43 -9.12
N THR A 26 0.25 5.31 -8.42
CA THR A 26 -0.62 6.34 -9.01
C THR A 26 -0.02 7.73 -8.78
N GLU A 27 -0.58 8.74 -9.45
CA GLU A 27 -0.19 10.16 -9.24
C GLU A 27 -0.38 10.61 -7.78
N ARG A 28 -1.32 9.98 -7.05
CA ARG A 28 -1.67 10.36 -5.67
C ARG A 28 -1.05 9.46 -4.61
N GLY A 29 -0.33 8.42 -4.99
CA GLY A 29 0.30 7.50 -4.03
C GLY A 29 0.30 6.05 -4.49
N LEU A 30 0.14 5.13 -3.53
CA LEU A 30 0.07 3.70 -3.80
C LEU A 30 -1.37 3.21 -3.65
N LEU A 31 -1.81 2.40 -4.60
CA LEU A 31 -3.07 1.68 -4.54
C LEU A 31 -2.77 0.18 -4.32
N PRO A 32 -3.19 -0.39 -3.18
CA PRO A 32 -3.01 -1.81 -2.95
C PRO A 32 -4.07 -2.63 -3.68
N HIS A 33 -3.66 -3.76 -4.26
CA HIS A 33 -4.58 -4.74 -4.80
C HIS A 33 -4.70 -5.94 -3.88
N ARG A 34 -5.94 -6.33 -3.61
CA ARG A 34 -6.24 -7.54 -2.83
C ARG A 34 -6.61 -8.73 -3.70
N LEU A 35 -6.67 -8.52 -5.02
CA LEU A 35 -6.78 -9.57 -6.02
C LEU A 35 -5.54 -9.60 -6.92
N PRO A 36 -5.07 -10.79 -7.36
CA PRO A 36 -4.00 -10.88 -8.35
C PRO A 36 -4.41 -10.21 -9.66
N ALA A 37 -3.44 -9.66 -10.41
CA ALA A 37 -3.68 -9.02 -11.70
C ALA A 37 -4.51 -9.88 -12.67
N ARG A 38 -4.25 -11.19 -12.72
CA ARG A 38 -5.03 -12.14 -13.54
C ARG A 38 -6.51 -12.20 -13.14
N ALA A 39 -6.85 -12.09 -11.86
CA ALA A 39 -8.24 -12.10 -11.41
C ALA A 39 -8.95 -10.78 -11.78
N ARG A 40 -8.27 -9.64 -11.64
CA ARG A 40 -8.79 -8.33 -12.06
C ARG A 40 -9.09 -8.30 -13.57
N ALA A 41 -8.22 -8.85 -14.39
CA ALA A 41 -8.40 -8.89 -15.84
C ALA A 41 -9.56 -9.77 -16.33
N GLN A 42 -10.12 -10.65 -15.47
CA GLN A 42 -11.23 -11.53 -15.84
C GLN A 42 -12.61 -10.88 -15.66
N CYS A 43 -12.69 -9.75 -14.96
CA CYS A 43 -13.96 -9.12 -14.62
C CYS A 43 -13.80 -7.60 -14.63
N ASP A 44 -14.33 -6.97 -15.68
CA ASP A 44 -14.38 -5.52 -15.82
C ASP A 44 -15.63 -4.94 -15.13
N ASP A 45 -15.77 -5.25 -13.84
CA ASP A 45 -16.87 -4.78 -13.00
C ASP A 45 -16.39 -3.68 -12.04
N GLY A 46 -17.07 -2.54 -12.07
CA GLY A 46 -16.70 -1.38 -11.26
C GLY A 46 -16.86 -1.59 -9.75
N GLN A 47 -17.82 -2.42 -9.31
CA GLN A 47 -17.96 -2.72 -7.88
C GLN A 47 -16.84 -3.64 -7.39
N LEU A 48 -16.42 -4.61 -8.21
CA LEU A 48 -15.28 -5.45 -7.92
C LEU A 48 -13.99 -4.62 -7.85
N ALA A 49 -13.76 -3.74 -8.82
CA ALA A 49 -12.60 -2.84 -8.83
C ALA A 49 -12.58 -1.91 -7.60
N MET A 50 -13.74 -1.39 -7.20
CA MET A 50 -13.87 -0.61 -5.97
C MET A 50 -13.58 -1.46 -4.73
N ALA A 51 -14.17 -2.65 -4.60
CA ALA A 51 -14.05 -3.47 -3.41
C ALA A 51 -12.64 -4.03 -3.22
N GLU A 52 -11.97 -4.45 -4.30
CA GLU A 52 -10.63 -5.03 -4.22
C GLU A 52 -9.57 -4.01 -3.82
N SER A 53 -9.70 -2.76 -4.29
CA SER A 53 -8.79 -1.65 -3.97
C SER A 53 -8.92 -1.12 -2.54
N GLN A 54 -9.96 -1.52 -1.80
CA GLN A 54 -10.09 -1.13 -0.40
C GLN A 54 -8.96 -1.74 0.46
N PRO A 55 -8.25 -0.96 1.29
CA PRO A 55 -7.04 -1.41 1.97
C PRO A 55 -7.32 -2.26 3.24
N SER A 56 -8.50 -2.85 3.38
CA SER A 56 -8.83 -3.62 4.59
C SER A 56 -7.90 -4.84 4.71
N GLY A 57 -7.20 -4.92 5.85
CA GLY A 57 -6.17 -5.91 6.14
C GLY A 57 -4.74 -5.52 5.72
N VAL A 58 -4.57 -4.42 4.98
CA VAL A 58 -3.26 -3.89 4.56
C VAL A 58 -2.65 -3.05 5.69
N ARG A 59 -1.36 -3.26 5.99
CA ARG A 59 -0.64 -2.52 7.04
C ARG A 59 0.80 -2.21 6.66
N VAL A 60 1.30 -1.09 7.17
CA VAL A 60 2.73 -0.73 7.10
C VAL A 60 3.45 -1.41 8.26
N VAL A 61 4.57 -2.07 7.98
CA VAL A 61 5.39 -2.76 8.99
C VAL A 61 6.79 -2.18 8.97
N PHE A 62 7.22 -1.64 10.10
CA PHE A 62 8.57 -1.10 10.28
C PHE A 62 9.01 -1.29 11.74
N ARG A 63 10.30 -1.10 11.99
CA ARG A 63 10.87 -1.02 13.34
C ARG A 63 11.47 0.35 13.55
N THR A 64 11.35 0.87 14.76
CA THR A 64 11.92 2.17 15.12
C THR A 64 12.54 2.12 16.52
N ARG A 65 13.54 2.99 16.75
CA ARG A 65 14.11 3.32 18.07
C ARG A 65 13.65 4.69 18.58
N ALA A 66 12.78 5.36 17.81
CA ALA A 66 12.15 6.61 18.22
C ALA A 66 11.49 6.48 19.60
#